data_AF-A0A9E0VI57-F1
#
_entry.id   AF-A0A9E0VI57-F1
#
_cell.length_a   1.000
_cell.length_b   1.000
_cell.length_c   1.000
_cell.angle_alpha   90.00
_cell.angle_beta   90.00
_cell.angle_gamma   90.00
#
_symmetry.space_group_name_H-M   'P 1'
#
loop_
_entity.id
_entity.type
_entity.pdbx_description
1 polymer ?
#
loop_
_entity_poly.entity_id
_entity_poly.type
_entity_poly.pdbx_seq_one_letter_code
_entity_poly.pdbx_strand_id
1 'polypeptide(L)'
;MSENNKLIERKPTELIKEKSQYAIAFGVIAMMLYITGFPVFVIFFFGILAFFIWKTLSTPSPNGTRQIFEFYLMANDILRDDERRWYGFEINEVLARGERILKYMKAAPPLVHFTVGALYNKIGDHQSAEKHLAYVVENESADEKAFVYPSPELRDYVKTLRKIEREPAEAPLMSSAVRALERARRNRAKSLLETTRDQLREAQFNRTAAELDRQQEQKQIADHHHAKPFVSIVSEAVQQEVERQVQNQAAAAAQPPPPPATDGFQKKEKRKKEKTAEDAFHNRKPITEVLRDIYDAK
;
A
#
# COMPACT_ATOMS: atom_id res chain seq x y z
N MET A 1 -25.79 -18.91 0.20
CA MET A 1 -24.79 -19.37 -0.79
C MET A 1 -25.33 -19.08 -2.18
N SER A 2 -24.82 -18.08 -2.92
CA SER A 2 -24.86 -17.96 -4.40
C SER A 2 -24.70 -16.51 -4.92
N GLU A 3 -23.71 -15.73 -4.43
CA GLU A 3 -23.40 -14.42 -5.05
C GLU A 3 -21.94 -14.24 -5.51
N ASN A 4 -21.01 -15.12 -5.14
CA ASN A 4 -19.58 -14.93 -5.42
C ASN A 4 -19.10 -15.40 -6.81
N ASN A 5 -19.95 -16.02 -7.62
CA ASN A 5 -19.56 -16.48 -8.97
C ASN A 5 -19.66 -15.40 -10.07
N LYS A 6 -20.18 -14.19 -9.76
CA LYS A 6 -20.38 -13.14 -10.77
C LYS A 6 -19.10 -12.37 -11.15
N LEU A 7 -17.99 -12.54 -10.44
CA LEU A 7 -16.74 -11.81 -10.73
C LEU A 7 -15.85 -12.49 -11.79
N ILE A 8 -16.12 -13.76 -12.13
CA ILE A 8 -15.32 -14.52 -13.11
C ILE A 8 -15.94 -14.45 -14.53
N GLU A 9 -17.20 -14.04 -14.65
CA GLU A 9 -17.94 -13.97 -15.93
C GLU A 9 -18.21 -12.54 -16.44
N ARG A 10 -17.22 -11.63 -16.46
CA ARG A 10 -17.35 -10.50 -17.40
C ARG A 10 -17.15 -11.03 -18.81
N LYS A 11 -18.28 -11.46 -19.41
CA LYS A 11 -18.38 -12.05 -20.74
C LYS A 11 -17.64 -11.19 -21.78
N PRO A 12 -16.92 -11.80 -22.74
CA PRO A 12 -16.25 -11.08 -23.82
C PRO A 12 -17.22 -10.26 -24.71
N THR A 13 -18.53 -10.48 -24.57
CA THR A 13 -19.58 -9.83 -25.35
C THR A 13 -19.69 -8.33 -25.11
N GLU A 14 -19.42 -7.82 -23.90
CA GLU A 14 -19.52 -6.37 -23.63
C GLU A 14 -18.34 -5.59 -24.22
N LEU A 15 -17.13 -6.14 -24.11
CA LEU A 15 -15.92 -5.59 -24.74
C LEU A 15 -16.00 -5.60 -26.27
N ILE A 16 -16.64 -6.61 -26.86
CA ILE A 16 -16.87 -6.67 -28.31
C ILE A 16 -17.89 -5.60 -28.72
N LYS A 17 -18.94 -5.38 -27.92
CA LYS A 17 -19.98 -4.38 -28.20
C LYS A 17 -19.39 -2.96 -28.19
N GLU A 18 -18.60 -2.62 -27.18
CA GLU A 18 -17.89 -1.32 -27.11
C GLU A 18 -16.93 -1.13 -28.28
N LYS A 19 -16.05 -2.12 -28.55
CA LYS A 19 -15.08 -2.05 -29.66
C LYS A 19 -15.75 -1.95 -31.03
N SER A 20 -16.89 -2.63 -31.22
CA SER A 20 -17.67 -2.54 -32.46
C SER A 20 -18.32 -1.16 -32.64
N GLN A 21 -18.74 -0.52 -31.55
CA GLN A 21 -19.32 0.81 -31.57
C GLN A 21 -18.29 1.87 -31.96
N TYR A 22 -17.05 1.77 -31.45
CA TYR A 22 -15.95 2.64 -31.87
C TYR A 22 -15.58 2.44 -33.33
N ALA A 23 -15.55 1.19 -33.83
CA ALA A 23 -15.25 0.91 -35.23
C ALA A 23 -16.31 1.51 -36.18
N ILE A 24 -17.59 1.42 -35.81
CA ILE A 24 -18.70 2.02 -36.58
C ILE A 24 -18.59 3.54 -36.56
N ALA A 25 -18.35 4.15 -35.39
CA ALA A 25 -18.20 5.61 -35.27
C ALA A 25 -17.03 6.13 -36.12
N PHE A 26 -15.88 5.45 -36.11
CA PHE A 26 -14.74 5.79 -36.97
C PHE A 26 -15.07 5.67 -38.46
N GLY A 27 -15.85 4.66 -38.86
CA GLY A 27 -16.32 4.50 -40.23
C GLY A 27 -17.21 5.67 -40.69
N VAL A 28 -18.14 6.12 -39.85
CA VAL A 28 -19.03 7.26 -40.15
C VAL A 28 -18.23 8.56 -40.28
N ILE A 29 -17.26 8.81 -39.39
CA ILE A 29 -16.39 9.99 -39.44
C ILE A 29 -15.55 10.00 -40.71
N ALA A 30 -14.97 8.86 -41.10
CA ALA A 30 -14.19 8.75 -42.34
C ALA A 30 -15.05 9.01 -43.59
N MET A 31 -16.30 8.53 -43.60
CA MET A 31 -17.25 8.77 -44.69
C MET A 31 -17.67 10.24 -44.78
N MET A 32 -17.91 10.89 -43.63
CA MET A 32 -18.21 12.33 -43.55
C MET A 32 -17.06 13.19 -44.08
N LEU A 33 -15.82 12.86 -43.70
CA LEU A 33 -14.62 13.56 -44.19
C LEU A 33 -14.48 13.40 -45.72
N TYR A 34 -14.73 12.22 -46.25
CA TYR A 34 -14.70 11.98 -47.69
C TYR A 34 -15.73 12.82 -48.45
N ILE A 35 -16.98 12.89 -47.95
CA ILE A 35 -18.06 13.68 -48.56
C ILE A 35 -17.77 15.18 -48.49
N THR A 36 -17.09 15.64 -47.44
CA THR A 36 -16.71 17.06 -47.26
C THR A 36 -15.54 17.47 -48.17
N GLY A 37 -15.01 16.56 -48.99
CA GLY A 37 -13.93 16.84 -49.93
C GLY A 37 -12.55 16.85 -49.29
N PHE A 38 -12.37 16.27 -48.10
CA PHE A 38 -11.04 16.09 -47.54
C PHE A 38 -10.21 15.17 -48.44
N PRO A 39 -8.92 15.49 -48.68
CA PRO A 39 -8.10 14.67 -49.54
C PRO A 39 -7.94 13.24 -49.00
N VAL A 40 -8.14 12.24 -49.85
CA VAL A 40 -8.12 10.82 -49.48
C VAL A 40 -6.81 10.43 -48.80
N PHE A 41 -5.68 11.01 -49.22
CA PHE A 41 -4.37 10.73 -48.62
C PHE A 41 -4.30 11.15 -47.14
N VAL A 42 -5.00 12.22 -46.74
CA VAL A 42 -5.05 12.67 -45.33
C VAL A 42 -5.85 11.68 -44.50
N ILE A 43 -7.03 11.26 -44.99
CA ILE A 43 -7.88 10.28 -44.32
C ILE A 43 -7.13 8.96 -44.14
N PHE A 44 -6.42 8.50 -45.17
CA PHE A 44 -5.61 7.28 -45.13
C PHE A 44 -4.45 7.39 -44.14
N PHE A 45 -3.73 8.52 -44.14
CA PHE A 45 -2.63 8.76 -43.20
C PHE A 45 -3.09 8.72 -41.75
N PHE A 46 -4.17 9.43 -41.41
CA PHE A 46 -4.72 9.42 -40.06
C PHE A 46 -5.34 8.07 -39.67
N GLY A 47 -5.92 7.33 -40.62
CA GLY A 47 -6.42 5.98 -40.39
C GLY A 47 -5.30 5.00 -40.03
N ILE A 48 -4.19 5.03 -40.78
CA ILE A 48 -2.99 4.25 -40.48
C ILE A 48 -2.38 4.68 -39.14
N LEU A 49 -2.26 5.98 -38.90
CA LEU A 49 -1.72 6.51 -37.65
C LEU A 49 -2.56 6.08 -36.45
N ALA A 50 -3.90 6.20 -36.52
CA ALA A 50 -4.81 5.75 -35.48
C ALA A 50 -4.73 4.23 -35.29
N PHE A 51 -4.58 3.45 -36.36
CA PHE A 51 -4.35 2.01 -36.27
C PHE A 51 -3.04 1.70 -35.53
N PHE A 52 -1.95 2.41 -35.84
CA PHE A 52 -0.68 2.23 -35.14
C PHE A 52 -0.74 2.66 -33.68
N ILE A 53 -1.37 3.80 -33.36
CA ILE A 53 -1.58 4.26 -31.98
C ILE A 53 -2.43 3.25 -31.21
N TRP A 54 -3.52 2.77 -31.80
CA TRP A 54 -4.34 1.72 -31.21
C TRP A 54 -3.54 0.44 -31.00
N LYS A 55 -2.73 0.04 -32.00
CA LYS A 55 -1.94 -1.18 -31.96
C LYS A 55 -0.84 -1.12 -30.90
N THR A 56 -0.16 0.01 -30.73
CA THR A 56 0.90 0.19 -29.73
C THR A 56 0.33 0.30 -28.32
N LEU A 57 -0.83 0.92 -28.14
CA LEU A 57 -1.51 1.00 -26.85
C LEU A 57 -2.24 -0.29 -26.46
N SER A 58 -2.70 -1.09 -27.44
CA SER A 58 -3.42 -2.35 -27.21
C SER A 58 -2.50 -3.56 -27.05
N THR A 59 -1.20 -3.43 -27.33
CA THR A 59 -0.25 -4.49 -27.01
C THR A 59 -0.15 -4.62 -25.49
N PRO A 60 -0.53 -5.77 -24.88
CA PRO A 60 -0.31 -5.98 -23.47
C PRO A 60 1.20 -5.82 -23.20
N SER A 61 1.53 -4.97 -22.24
CA SER A 61 2.91 -4.64 -21.90
C SER A 61 3.67 -5.94 -21.57
N PRO A 62 4.71 -6.32 -22.33
CA PRO A 62 5.52 -7.50 -22.04
C PRO A 62 6.28 -7.38 -20.71
N ASN A 63 6.30 -6.18 -20.10
CA ASN A 63 6.96 -5.95 -18.82
C ASN A 63 6.22 -6.61 -17.65
N GLY A 64 4.92 -6.89 -17.76
CA GLY A 64 4.14 -7.49 -16.66
C GLY A 64 4.72 -8.85 -16.23
N THR A 65 5.00 -9.72 -17.20
CA THR A 65 5.54 -11.06 -16.92
C THR A 65 6.95 -11.03 -16.35
N ARG A 66 7.82 -10.15 -16.89
CA ARG A 66 9.19 -10.00 -16.39
C ARG A 66 9.23 -9.54 -14.93
N GLN A 67 8.33 -8.63 -14.55
CA GLN A 67 8.21 -8.14 -13.17
C GLN A 67 7.91 -9.28 -12.17
N ILE A 68 7.20 -10.32 -12.58
CA ILE A 68 6.90 -11.49 -11.72
C ILE A 68 8.19 -12.26 -11.40
N PHE A 69 9.03 -12.51 -12.41
CA PHE A 69 10.30 -13.22 -12.21
C PHE A 69 11.33 -12.37 -11.45
N GLU A 70 11.36 -11.06 -11.67
CA GLU A 70 12.18 -10.14 -10.88
C GLU A 70 11.71 -10.11 -9.42
N PHE A 71 10.40 -10.10 -9.18
CA PHE A 71 9.83 -10.24 -7.84
C PHE A 71 10.24 -11.56 -7.18
N TYR A 72 10.20 -12.69 -7.89
CA TYR A 72 10.68 -13.96 -7.34
C TYR A 72 12.16 -13.96 -6.99
N LEU A 73 12.99 -13.34 -7.82
CA LEU A 73 14.41 -13.22 -7.53
C LEU A 73 14.63 -12.45 -6.21
N MET A 74 14.03 -11.25 -6.11
CA MET A 74 14.12 -10.41 -4.91
C MET A 74 13.53 -11.08 -3.66
N ALA A 75 12.37 -11.73 -3.80
CA ALA A 75 11.73 -12.44 -2.71
C ALA A 75 12.55 -13.65 -2.26
N ASN A 76 13.17 -14.38 -3.19
CA ASN A 76 14.05 -15.48 -2.86
C ASN A 76 15.31 -15.02 -2.12
N ASP A 77 15.90 -13.90 -2.52
CA ASP A 77 17.06 -13.33 -1.83
C ASP A 77 16.71 -12.91 -0.38
N ILE A 78 15.52 -12.37 -0.17
CA ILE A 78 15.02 -12.02 1.17
C ILE A 78 14.69 -13.25 2.00
N LEU A 79 14.03 -14.26 1.41
CA LEU A 79 13.55 -15.45 2.11
C LEU A 79 14.63 -16.52 2.31
N ARG A 80 15.75 -16.44 1.57
CA ARG A 80 16.99 -17.08 1.99
C ARG A 80 17.44 -16.35 3.24
N ASP A 81 17.43 -17.06 4.36
CA ASP A 81 17.99 -16.59 5.63
C ASP A 81 19.52 -16.55 5.56
N ASP A 82 20.05 -15.86 4.54
CA ASP A 82 21.45 -15.49 4.45
C ASP A 82 21.76 -14.55 5.62
N GLU A 83 22.98 -14.59 6.17
CA GLU A 83 23.42 -13.83 7.36
C GLU A 83 23.20 -12.30 7.27
N ARG A 84 22.84 -11.81 6.08
CA ARG A 84 22.42 -10.43 5.84
C ARG A 84 21.09 -10.14 6.55
N ARG A 85 21.13 -9.21 7.50
CA ARG A 85 19.92 -8.59 8.05
C ARG A 85 19.31 -7.67 6.99
N TRP A 86 18.11 -8.01 6.54
CA TRP A 86 17.32 -7.18 5.64
C TRP A 86 16.62 -6.07 6.42
N TYR A 87 16.59 -4.87 5.85
CA TYR A 87 15.85 -3.77 6.47
C TYR A 87 14.36 -3.87 6.14
N GLY A 88 13.50 -3.47 7.07
CA GLY A 88 12.04 -3.52 6.88
C GLY A 88 11.55 -2.77 5.64
N PHE A 89 12.23 -1.68 5.24
CA PHE A 89 11.88 -0.95 4.02
C PHE A 89 12.18 -1.74 2.74
N GLU A 90 13.26 -2.53 2.69
CA GLU A 90 13.61 -3.38 1.54
C GLU A 90 12.54 -4.46 1.35
N ILE A 91 12.11 -5.08 2.47
CA ILE A 91 11.06 -6.11 2.43
C ILE A 91 9.73 -5.49 1.99
N ASN A 92 9.38 -4.31 2.53
CA ASN A 92 8.16 -3.59 2.13
C ASN A 92 8.17 -3.19 0.65
N GLU A 93 9.31 -2.81 0.08
CA GLU A 93 9.41 -2.51 -1.35
C GLU A 93 9.12 -3.73 -2.21
N VAL A 94 9.71 -4.89 -1.86
CA VAL A 94 9.49 -6.15 -2.57
C VAL A 94 8.05 -6.63 -2.39
N LEU A 95 7.50 -6.50 -1.19
CA LEU A 95 6.11 -6.79 -0.88
C LEU A 95 5.16 -5.93 -1.73
N ALA A 96 5.40 -4.62 -1.83
CA ALA A 96 4.60 -3.71 -2.64
C ALA A 96 4.66 -4.04 -4.15
N ARG A 97 5.75 -4.66 -4.63
CA ARG A 97 5.82 -5.21 -6.00
C ARG A 97 4.95 -6.46 -6.13
N GLY A 98 5.03 -7.38 -5.18
CA GLY A 98 4.19 -8.59 -5.12
C GLY A 98 2.69 -8.25 -5.09
N GLU A 99 2.28 -7.29 -4.27
CA GLU A 99 0.89 -6.83 -4.23
C GLU A 99 0.41 -6.21 -5.56
N ARG A 100 1.28 -5.44 -6.24
CA ARG A 100 0.95 -4.87 -7.56
C ARG A 100 0.70 -5.96 -8.59
N ILE A 101 1.48 -7.04 -8.55
CA ILE A 101 1.29 -8.21 -9.43
C ILE A 101 -0.07 -8.85 -9.13
N LEU A 102 -0.43 -9.05 -7.86
CA LEU A 102 -1.73 -9.61 -7.46
C LEU A 102 -2.91 -8.72 -7.87
N LYS A 103 -2.75 -7.39 -7.87
CA LYS A 103 -3.77 -6.43 -8.32
C LYS A 103 -3.94 -6.43 -9.84
N TYR A 104 -2.84 -6.59 -10.57
CA TYR A 104 -2.84 -6.59 -12.03
C TYR A 104 -3.38 -7.91 -12.60
N MET A 105 -2.92 -9.05 -12.08
CA MET A 105 -3.32 -10.37 -12.56
C MET A 105 -4.57 -10.88 -11.83
N LYS A 106 -5.68 -10.99 -12.56
CA LYS A 106 -6.93 -11.58 -12.02
C LYS A 106 -6.79 -13.03 -11.58
N ALA A 107 -5.90 -13.78 -12.25
CA ALA A 107 -5.57 -15.16 -11.94
C ALA A 107 -4.05 -15.26 -11.73
N ALA A 108 -3.58 -14.71 -10.60
CA ALA A 108 -2.17 -14.73 -10.26
C ALA A 108 -1.68 -16.16 -9.94
N PRO A 109 -0.43 -16.53 -10.30
CA PRO A 109 0.11 -17.83 -9.97
C PRO A 109 0.13 -18.06 -8.44
N PRO A 110 -0.17 -19.29 -7.96
CA PRO A 110 -0.20 -19.58 -6.52
C PRO A 110 1.16 -19.38 -5.86
N LEU A 111 2.25 -19.53 -6.62
CA LEU A 111 3.59 -19.21 -6.17
C LEU A 111 3.71 -17.74 -5.73
N VAL A 112 3.06 -16.79 -6.43
CA VAL A 112 3.03 -15.37 -6.03
C VAL A 112 2.36 -15.20 -4.67
N HIS A 113 1.19 -15.81 -4.47
CA HIS A 113 0.48 -15.77 -3.19
C HIS A 113 1.32 -16.33 -2.05
N PHE A 114 1.99 -17.48 -2.27
CA PHE A 114 2.88 -18.07 -1.29
C PHE A 114 4.03 -17.13 -0.93
N THR A 115 4.71 -16.56 -1.93
CA THR A 115 5.84 -15.66 -1.70
C THR A 115 5.44 -14.40 -0.94
N VAL A 116 4.30 -13.79 -1.28
CA VAL A 116 3.78 -12.62 -0.57
C VAL A 116 3.44 -12.98 0.88
N GLY A 117 2.76 -14.11 1.10
CA GLY A 117 2.46 -14.61 2.46
C GLY A 117 3.71 -14.87 3.29
N ALA A 118 4.75 -15.45 2.69
CA ALA A 118 6.02 -15.69 3.35
C ALA A 118 6.76 -14.39 3.72
N LEU A 119 6.71 -13.37 2.85
CA LEU A 119 7.29 -12.05 3.14
C LEU A 119 6.55 -11.34 4.28
N TYR A 120 5.21 -11.39 4.31
CA TYR A 120 4.44 -10.86 5.43
C TYR A 120 4.80 -11.54 6.76
N ASN A 121 4.96 -12.87 6.74
CA ASN A 121 5.36 -13.60 7.94
C ASN A 121 6.77 -13.19 8.42
N LYS A 122 7.68 -12.84 7.49
CA LYS A 122 9.01 -12.35 7.82
C LYS A 122 9.00 -10.92 8.39
N ILE A 123 8.05 -10.08 8.00
CA ILE A 123 7.84 -8.73 8.58
C ILE A 123 7.16 -8.80 9.95
N GLY A 124 6.40 -9.87 10.23
CA GLY A 124 5.60 -10.02 11.44
C GLY A 124 4.13 -9.58 11.27
N ASP A 125 3.69 -9.27 10.05
CA ASP A 125 2.26 -9.10 9.76
C ASP A 125 1.61 -10.47 9.52
N HIS A 126 1.29 -11.15 10.62
CA HIS A 126 0.72 -12.47 10.58
C HIS A 126 -0.73 -12.50 10.03
N GLN A 127 -1.46 -11.37 10.10
CA GLN A 127 -2.84 -11.31 9.61
C GLN A 127 -2.89 -11.36 8.09
N SER A 128 -2.01 -10.60 7.43
CA SER A 128 -1.90 -10.62 5.97
C SER A 128 -1.27 -11.94 5.50
N ALA A 129 -0.28 -12.45 6.23
CA ALA A 129 0.35 -13.74 5.94
C ALA A 129 -0.68 -14.89 5.91
N GLU A 130 -1.56 -14.98 6.92
CA GLU A 130 -2.57 -16.04 6.98
C GLU A 130 -3.46 -16.03 5.73
N LYS A 131 -3.98 -14.86 5.33
CA LYS A 131 -4.87 -14.74 4.16
C LYS A 131 -4.23 -15.29 2.89
N HIS A 132 -2.97 -14.95 2.64
CA HIS A 132 -2.26 -15.38 1.45
C HIS A 132 -1.83 -16.85 1.51
N LEU A 133 -1.41 -17.34 2.68
CA LEU A 133 -1.00 -18.74 2.86
C LEU A 133 -2.20 -19.69 2.87
N ALA A 134 -3.31 -19.32 3.50
CA ALA A 134 -4.56 -20.08 3.50
C ALA A 134 -5.10 -20.23 2.07
N TYR A 135 -5.05 -19.17 1.27
CA TYR A 135 -5.43 -19.25 -0.15
C TYR A 135 -4.63 -20.32 -0.92
N VAL A 136 -3.35 -20.50 -0.62
CA VAL A 136 -2.49 -21.48 -1.31
C VAL A 136 -2.69 -22.90 -0.80
N VAL A 137 -2.88 -23.07 0.52
CA VAL A 137 -2.94 -24.39 1.16
C VAL A 137 -4.35 -24.99 1.16
N GLU A 138 -5.37 -24.17 1.39
CA GLU A 138 -6.74 -24.62 1.66
C GLU A 138 -7.65 -24.53 0.43
N ASN A 139 -7.32 -23.67 -0.53
CA ASN A 139 -8.17 -23.43 -1.68
C ASN A 139 -7.78 -24.34 -2.84
N GLU A 140 -8.68 -25.27 -3.22
CA GLU A 140 -8.45 -26.18 -4.34
C GLU A 140 -8.37 -25.44 -5.69
N SER A 141 -8.99 -24.26 -5.79
CA SER A 141 -8.87 -23.36 -6.95
C SER A 141 -7.47 -22.75 -7.11
N ALA A 142 -6.60 -22.91 -6.11
CA ALA A 142 -5.19 -22.53 -6.21
C ALA A 142 -4.33 -23.64 -6.85
N ASP A 143 -4.88 -24.81 -7.18
CA ASP A 143 -4.14 -25.79 -7.98
C ASP A 143 -4.01 -25.31 -9.44
N GLU A 144 -2.78 -25.27 -9.94
CA GLU A 144 -2.46 -24.84 -11.32
C GLU A 144 -3.14 -25.74 -12.36
N LYS A 145 -3.50 -26.97 -11.98
CA LYS A 145 -4.22 -27.93 -12.82
C LYS A 145 -5.69 -27.56 -13.06
N ALA A 146 -6.29 -26.72 -12.21
CA ALA A 146 -7.69 -26.32 -12.33
C ALA A 146 -7.94 -25.31 -13.47
N PHE A 147 -6.90 -24.66 -13.99
CA PHE A 147 -7.03 -23.65 -15.03
C PHE A 147 -7.17 -24.26 -16.43
N VAL A 148 -8.41 -24.43 -16.90
CA VAL A 148 -8.71 -24.89 -18.27
C VAL A 148 -8.55 -23.75 -19.30
N TYR A 149 -8.97 -22.53 -18.95
CA TYR A 149 -8.87 -21.34 -19.82
C TYR A 149 -8.03 -20.25 -19.16
N PRO A 150 -6.71 -20.19 -19.47
CA PRO A 150 -5.82 -19.23 -18.83
C PRO A 150 -6.04 -17.80 -19.36
N SER A 151 -5.90 -16.82 -18.48
CA SER A 151 -5.82 -15.40 -18.86
C SER A 151 -4.61 -15.16 -19.79
N PRO A 152 -4.63 -14.13 -20.65
CA PRO A 152 -3.51 -13.84 -21.55
C PRO A 152 -2.18 -13.67 -20.81
N GLU A 153 -2.21 -13.03 -19.65
CA GLU A 153 -1.03 -12.79 -18.79
C GLU A 153 -0.50 -14.10 -18.20
N LEU A 154 -1.38 -15.01 -17.76
CA LEU A 154 -0.98 -16.30 -17.24
C LEU A 154 -0.32 -17.16 -18.33
N ARG A 155 -0.81 -17.07 -19.58
CA ARG A 155 -0.17 -17.75 -20.72
C ARG A 155 1.25 -17.22 -20.97
N ASP A 156 1.44 -15.91 -20.92
CA ASP A 156 2.76 -15.30 -21.14
C ASP A 156 3.72 -15.65 -20.01
N TYR A 157 3.23 -15.68 -18.77
CA TYR A 157 3.94 -16.20 -17.61
C TYR A 157 4.38 -17.65 -17.81
N VAL A 158 3.44 -18.56 -18.13
CA VAL A 158 3.75 -19.98 -18.33
C VAL A 158 4.70 -20.19 -19.52
N LYS A 159 4.55 -19.42 -20.60
CA LYS A 159 5.48 -19.46 -21.75
C LYS A 159 6.90 -19.08 -21.34
N THR A 160 7.04 -18.02 -20.54
CA THR A 160 8.34 -17.57 -20.04
C THR A 160 8.92 -18.56 -19.04
N LEU A 161 8.09 -19.11 -18.14
CA LEU A 161 8.48 -20.15 -17.20
C LEU A 161 9.02 -21.38 -17.93
N ARG A 162 8.30 -21.89 -18.93
CA ARG A 162 8.74 -23.02 -19.76
C ARG A 162 10.04 -22.72 -20.51
N LYS A 163 10.25 -21.48 -20.95
CA LYS A 163 11.52 -21.08 -21.56
C LYS A 163 12.67 -21.20 -20.56
N ILE A 164 12.50 -20.66 -19.35
CA ILE A 164 13.49 -20.72 -18.27
C ILE A 164 13.75 -22.17 -17.81
N GLU A 165 12.72 -23.02 -17.82
CA GLU A 165 12.85 -24.44 -17.47
C GLU A 165 13.56 -25.26 -18.55
N ARG A 166 13.27 -24.99 -19.83
CA ARG A 166 13.90 -25.65 -20.98
C ARG A 166 15.38 -25.26 -21.11
N GLU A 167 15.68 -23.98 -20.88
CA GLU A 167 17.02 -23.41 -21.05
C GLU A 167 17.47 -22.69 -19.77
N PRO A 168 17.81 -23.44 -18.71
CA PRO A 168 18.22 -22.85 -17.43
C PRO A 168 19.53 -22.05 -17.53
N ALA A 169 20.32 -22.26 -18.58
CA ALA A 169 21.54 -21.52 -18.84
C ALA A 169 21.31 -20.06 -19.25
N GLU A 170 20.16 -19.72 -19.86
CA GLU A 170 19.86 -18.34 -20.25
C GLU A 170 19.54 -17.43 -19.05
N ALA A 171 18.97 -18.01 -17.97
CA ALA A 171 18.57 -17.27 -16.77
C ALA A 171 18.78 -18.10 -15.50
N PRO A 172 20.04 -18.41 -15.13
CA PRO A 172 20.35 -19.34 -14.02
C PRO A 172 19.86 -18.82 -12.67
N LEU A 173 19.95 -17.51 -12.44
CA LEU A 173 19.47 -16.87 -11.21
C LEU A 173 17.95 -16.99 -11.07
N MET A 174 17.20 -16.70 -12.14
CA MET A 174 15.73 -16.82 -12.12
C MET A 174 15.29 -18.28 -11.97
N SER A 175 15.93 -19.21 -12.69
CA SER A 175 15.62 -20.64 -12.63
C SER A 175 15.85 -21.20 -11.21
N SER A 176 16.96 -20.83 -10.57
CA SER A 176 17.27 -21.26 -9.21
C SER A 176 16.32 -20.65 -8.17
N ALA A 177 16.00 -19.36 -8.28
CA ALA A 177 15.06 -18.68 -7.39
C ALA A 177 13.66 -19.29 -7.46
N VAL A 178 13.12 -19.48 -8.67
CA VAL A 178 11.80 -20.09 -8.87
C VAL A 178 11.75 -21.50 -8.27
N ARG A 179 12.78 -22.33 -8.53
CA ARG A 179 12.85 -23.69 -7.96
C ARG A 179 12.98 -23.68 -6.44
N ALA A 180 13.75 -22.76 -5.86
CA ALA A 180 13.92 -22.64 -4.42
C ALA A 180 12.60 -22.25 -3.74
N LEU A 181 11.90 -21.26 -4.30
CA LEU A 181 10.59 -20.83 -3.82
C LEU A 181 9.51 -21.92 -3.99
N GLU A 182 9.52 -22.65 -5.10
CA GLU A 182 8.63 -23.79 -5.31
C GLU A 182 8.85 -24.90 -4.28
N ARG A 183 10.11 -25.22 -3.96
CA ARG A 183 10.43 -26.18 -2.89
C ARG A 183 9.98 -25.64 -1.53
N ALA A 184 10.19 -24.35 -1.25
CA ALA A 184 9.72 -23.72 -0.03
C ALA A 184 8.18 -23.79 0.07
N ARG A 185 7.46 -23.55 -1.02
CA ARG A 185 5.99 -23.71 -1.08
C ARG A 185 5.58 -25.13 -0.70
N ARG A 186 6.15 -26.13 -1.35
CA ARG A 186 5.76 -27.54 -1.12
C ARG A 186 6.09 -28.03 0.29
N ASN A 187 7.24 -27.65 0.81
CA ASN A 187 7.75 -28.18 2.08
C ASN A 187 7.30 -27.36 3.29
N ARG A 188 7.20 -26.04 3.15
CA ARG A 188 6.98 -25.11 4.28
C ARG A 188 5.62 -24.44 4.27
N ALA A 189 4.81 -24.46 3.21
CA ALA A 189 3.56 -23.69 3.20
C ALA A 189 2.59 -24.09 4.34
N LYS A 190 2.45 -25.38 4.61
CA LYS A 190 1.58 -25.88 5.70
C LYS A 190 2.12 -25.50 7.07
N SER A 191 3.40 -25.79 7.33
CA SER A 191 4.05 -25.46 8.60
C SER A 191 4.07 -23.95 8.85
N LEU A 192 4.26 -23.15 7.79
CA LEU A 192 4.27 -21.69 7.88
C LEU A 192 2.86 -21.16 8.22
N LEU A 193 1.82 -21.70 7.60
CA LEU A 193 0.43 -21.34 7.90
C LEU A 193 0.08 -21.65 9.37
N GLU A 194 0.46 -22.84 9.85
CA GLU A 194 0.27 -23.23 11.26
C GLU A 194 1.02 -22.29 12.21
N THR A 195 2.30 -22.02 11.93
CA THR A 195 3.12 -21.08 12.71
C THR A 195 2.48 -19.69 12.76
N THR A 196 2.03 -19.17 11.62
CA THR A 196 1.36 -17.88 11.53
C THR A 196 0.07 -17.85 12.35
N ARG A 197 -0.72 -18.94 12.33
CA ARG A 197 -1.95 -19.06 13.12
C ARG A 197 -1.68 -19.09 14.61
N ASP A 198 -0.65 -19.81 15.04
CA ASP A 198 -0.28 -19.87 16.45
C ASP A 198 0.22 -18.52 16.96
N GLN A 199 1.02 -17.81 16.16
CA GLN A 199 1.45 -16.44 16.47
C GLN A 199 0.27 -15.45 16.54
N LEU A 200 -0.74 -15.61 15.68
CA LEU A 200 -1.97 -14.81 15.76
C LEU A 200 -2.78 -15.09 17.02
N ARG A 201 -2.91 -16.37 17.41
CA ARG A 201 -3.60 -16.75 18.66
C ARG A 201 -2.88 -16.20 19.87
N GLU A 202 -1.56 -16.30 19.92
CA GLU A 202 -0.74 -15.74 20.99
C GLU A 202 -0.88 -14.21 21.07
N ALA A 203 -0.81 -13.52 19.92
CA ALA A 203 -1.01 -12.08 19.86
C ALA A 203 -2.42 -11.65 20.31
N GLN A 204 -3.45 -12.44 20.00
CA GLN A 204 -4.82 -12.19 20.48
C GLN A 204 -4.94 -12.41 21.99
N PHE A 205 -4.39 -13.50 22.51
CA PHE A 205 -4.37 -13.79 23.95
C PHE A 205 -3.69 -12.67 24.73
N ASN A 206 -2.51 -12.25 24.30
CA ASN A 206 -1.76 -11.16 24.93
C ASN A 206 -2.54 -9.83 24.92
N ARG A 207 -3.30 -9.53 23.85
CA ARG A 207 -4.16 -8.35 23.80
C ARG A 207 -5.30 -8.45 24.81
N THR A 208 -5.97 -9.60 24.90
CA THR A 208 -7.07 -9.79 25.87
C THR A 208 -6.61 -9.75 27.32
N ALA A 209 -5.44 -10.32 27.63
CA ALA A 209 -4.85 -10.25 28.97
C ALA A 209 -4.52 -8.80 29.34
N ALA A 210 -3.88 -8.04 28.44
CA ALA A 210 -3.57 -6.63 28.67
C ALA A 210 -4.84 -5.75 28.84
N GLU A 211 -5.94 -6.09 28.17
CA GLU A 211 -7.22 -5.41 28.37
C GLU A 211 -7.83 -5.71 29.74
N LEU A 212 -7.75 -6.96 30.20
CA LEU A 212 -8.22 -7.34 31.55
C LEU A 212 -7.40 -6.67 32.64
N ASP A 213 -6.08 -6.60 32.50
CA ASP A 213 -5.20 -5.92 33.46
C ASP A 213 -5.54 -4.43 33.54
N ARG A 214 -5.73 -3.76 32.39
CA ARG A 214 -6.17 -2.35 32.35
C ARG A 214 -7.53 -2.13 33.02
N GLN A 215 -8.47 -3.06 32.86
CA GLN A 215 -9.77 -2.99 33.53
C GLN A 215 -9.64 -3.20 35.05
N GLN A 216 -8.74 -4.07 35.50
CA GLN A 216 -8.47 -4.27 36.93
C GLN A 216 -7.81 -3.03 37.55
N GLU A 217 -6.82 -2.43 36.88
CA GLU A 217 -6.20 -1.17 37.32
C GLU A 217 -7.24 -0.04 37.43
N GLN A 218 -8.12 0.12 36.44
CA GLN A 218 -9.19 1.13 36.48
C GLN A 218 -10.17 0.88 37.63
N LYS A 219 -10.53 -0.38 37.92
CA LYS A 219 -11.38 -0.72 39.07
C LYS A 219 -10.69 -0.43 40.39
N GLN A 220 -9.41 -0.77 40.54
CA GLN A 220 -8.65 -0.47 41.75
C GLN A 220 -8.49 1.05 41.98
N ILE A 221 -8.30 1.84 40.93
CA ILE A 221 -8.27 3.30 41.01
C ILE A 221 -9.65 3.84 41.42
N ALA A 222 -10.74 3.32 40.85
CA ALA A 222 -12.10 3.71 41.22
C ALA A 222 -12.45 3.37 42.68
N ASP A 223 -12.01 2.20 43.16
CA ASP A 223 -12.20 1.78 44.56
C ASP A 223 -11.38 2.63 45.54
N HIS A 224 -10.17 3.06 45.16
CA HIS A 224 -9.38 4.01 45.95
C HIS A 224 -9.99 5.43 46.01
N HIS A 225 -10.73 5.85 44.98
CA HIS A 225 -11.46 7.13 44.99
C HIS A 225 -12.77 7.10 45.80
N HIS A 226 -13.29 5.93 46.15
CA HIS A 226 -14.50 5.83 46.98
C HIS A 226 -14.26 5.87 48.50
N ALA A 227 -13.00 5.86 48.95
CA ALA A 227 -12.68 5.76 50.39
C ALA A 227 -12.53 7.10 51.14
N LYS A 228 -12.60 8.28 50.49
CA LYS A 228 -12.73 9.58 51.18
C LYS A 228 -13.51 10.59 50.33
N PRO A 229 -14.69 11.06 50.75
CA PRO A 229 -15.23 12.31 50.22
C PRO A 229 -14.28 13.43 50.66
N PHE A 230 -13.37 13.82 49.78
CA PHE A 230 -12.61 15.05 49.98
C PHE A 230 -13.59 16.20 49.80
N VAL A 231 -13.98 16.81 50.92
CA VAL A 231 -14.74 18.05 50.93
C VAL A 231 -13.91 19.08 50.14
N SER A 232 -14.40 19.43 48.96
CA SER A 232 -13.90 20.52 48.13
C SER A 232 -14.04 21.84 48.87
N ILE A 233 -13.05 22.17 49.71
CA ILE A 233 -12.80 23.54 50.16
C ILE A 233 -11.82 24.13 49.14
N VAL A 234 -12.32 24.40 47.93
CA VAL A 234 -11.66 25.34 47.01
C VAL A 234 -12.43 26.64 47.10
N SER A 235 -11.74 27.59 47.71
CA SER A 235 -12.16 28.90 48.13
C SER A 235 -12.87 29.70 47.03
N GLU A 236 -14.06 30.17 47.38
CA GLU A 236 -14.88 31.19 46.72
C GLU A 236 -14.09 32.48 46.36
N ALA A 237 -12.90 32.67 46.94
CA ALA A 237 -12.00 33.78 46.67
C ALA A 237 -11.32 33.75 45.28
N VAL A 238 -11.11 32.58 44.67
CA VAL A 238 -10.43 32.49 43.35
C VAL A 238 -11.41 32.78 42.20
N GLN A 239 -12.70 32.52 42.40
CA GLN A 239 -13.73 32.70 41.38
C GLN A 239 -14.05 34.18 41.13
N GLN A 240 -14.00 35.02 42.18
CA GLN A 240 -14.21 36.48 42.04
C GLN A 240 -13.06 37.22 41.34
N GLU A 241 -11.84 36.66 41.34
CA GLU A 241 -10.68 37.30 40.72
C GLU A 241 -10.62 37.05 39.20
N VAL A 242 -11.11 35.89 38.75
CA VAL A 242 -11.24 35.56 37.32
C VAL A 242 -12.36 36.37 36.66
N GLU A 243 -13.49 36.61 37.35
CA GLU A 243 -14.59 37.42 36.81
C GLU A 243 -14.21 38.90 36.62
N ARG A 244 -13.37 39.47 37.51
CA ARG A 244 -12.85 40.84 37.36
C ARG A 244 -11.87 41.00 36.19
N GLN A 245 -11.10 39.97 35.84
CA GLN A 245 -10.18 40.02 34.70
C GLN A 245 -10.89 39.95 33.35
N VAL A 246 -12.00 39.19 33.26
CA VAL A 246 -12.80 39.08 32.02
C VAL A 246 -13.56 40.39 31.73
N GLN A 247 -14.05 41.08 32.75
CA GLN A 247 -14.82 42.32 32.59
C GLN A 247 -13.97 43.51 32.11
N ASN A 248 -12.68 43.54 32.46
CA ASN A 248 -11.74 44.58 32.02
C ASN A 248 -11.24 44.38 30.58
N GLN A 249 -11.26 43.15 30.04
CA GLN A 249 -10.88 42.88 28.64
C GLN A 249 -12.04 43.14 27.65
N ALA A 250 -13.28 43.01 28.09
CA ALA A 250 -14.46 43.27 27.26
C ALA A 250 -14.70 44.77 26.95
N ALA A 251 -14.23 45.68 27.81
CA ALA A 251 -14.40 47.13 27.63
C ALA A 251 -13.43 47.76 26.60
N ALA A 252 -12.37 47.06 26.19
CA ALA A 252 -11.38 47.55 25.24
C ALA A 252 -11.66 47.18 23.77
N ALA A 253 -12.72 46.38 23.49
CA ALA A 253 -13.04 45.87 22.16
C ALA A 253 -14.17 46.63 21.42
N ALA A 254 -14.66 47.75 21.97
CA ALA A 254 -15.80 48.49 21.43
C ALA A 254 -15.43 49.81 20.73
N GLN A 255 -14.49 49.78 19.78
CA GLN A 255 -14.32 50.89 18.81
C GLN A 255 -14.44 50.38 17.37
N PRO A 256 -15.33 50.97 16.54
CA PRO A 256 -15.61 50.50 15.19
C PRO A 256 -14.52 50.95 14.19
N PRO A 257 -14.24 50.14 13.14
CA PRO A 257 -13.24 50.47 12.14
C PRO A 257 -13.77 51.47 11.08
N PRO A 258 -12.94 52.41 10.59
CA PRO A 258 -13.30 53.29 9.47
C PRO A 258 -13.11 52.62 8.08
N PRO A 259 -13.85 53.09 7.04
CA PRO A 259 -13.97 52.45 5.72
C PRO A 259 -12.80 52.75 4.75
N PRO A 260 -12.71 52.02 3.61
CA PRO A 260 -11.49 51.95 2.78
C PRO A 260 -11.48 52.96 1.62
N ALA A 261 -10.30 53.48 1.27
CA ALA A 261 -10.06 54.18 0.01
C ALA A 261 -8.60 54.04 -0.49
N THR A 262 -8.48 53.40 -1.66
CA THR A 262 -7.65 53.71 -2.86
C THR A 262 -6.14 54.03 -2.78
N ASP A 263 -5.41 53.24 -3.60
CA ASP A 263 -4.27 53.53 -4.48
C ASP A 263 -2.93 54.09 -3.95
N GLY A 264 -1.86 53.39 -4.33
CA GLY A 264 -0.62 54.04 -4.82
C GLY A 264 0.70 53.77 -4.07
N PHE A 265 1.55 52.94 -4.70
CA PHE A 265 3.03 52.98 -4.74
C PHE A 265 3.92 52.90 -3.47
N GLN A 266 4.79 51.86 -3.47
CA GLN A 266 6.21 51.77 -3.04
C GLN A 266 6.60 52.35 -1.65
N LYS A 267 7.38 51.71 -0.76
CA LYS A 267 8.76 51.22 -0.91
C LYS A 267 9.22 50.63 0.46
N LYS A 268 10.24 49.78 0.44
CA LYS A 268 10.87 49.04 1.56
C LYS A 268 11.12 49.86 2.84
N GLU A 269 10.89 49.26 4.02
CA GLU A 269 11.92 49.11 5.06
C GLU A 269 11.54 48.16 6.22
N LYS A 270 12.60 47.70 6.89
CA LYS A 270 12.74 46.51 7.75
C LYS A 270 11.86 46.51 9.00
N ARG A 271 11.19 45.40 9.30
CA ARG A 271 10.82 45.01 10.68
C ARG A 271 10.97 43.51 10.94
N LYS A 272 11.67 43.23 12.05
CA LYS A 272 11.81 42.01 12.85
C LYS A 272 10.76 40.92 12.54
N LYS A 273 11.23 39.76 12.07
CA LYS A 273 10.44 38.54 11.95
C LYS A 273 10.49 37.78 13.28
N GLU A 274 9.32 37.40 13.77
CA GLU A 274 9.07 36.53 14.91
C GLU A 274 9.87 35.23 14.85
N LYS A 275 10.43 34.86 16.01
CA LYS A 275 10.99 33.55 16.30
C LYS A 275 9.89 32.49 16.20
N THR A 276 9.90 31.73 15.12
CA THR A 276 9.08 30.54 14.91
C THR A 276 9.93 29.32 15.25
N ALA A 277 9.45 28.47 16.17
CA ALA A 277 9.67 27.04 16.45
C ALA A 277 10.97 26.26 16.08
N GLU A 278 11.97 26.82 15.39
CA GLU A 278 13.24 26.17 15.01
C GLU A 278 14.31 26.26 16.11
N ASP A 279 14.19 27.18 17.07
CA ASP A 279 15.14 27.33 18.20
C ASP A 279 15.03 26.20 19.25
N ALA A 280 13.97 25.37 19.23
CA ALA A 280 13.76 24.30 20.22
C ALA A 280 14.68 23.07 20.02
N PHE A 281 15.39 23.00 18.88
CA PHE A 281 16.26 21.88 18.52
C PHE A 281 17.75 22.23 18.48
N HIS A 282 18.11 23.52 18.51
CA HIS A 282 19.52 23.93 18.45
C HIS A 282 20.34 23.59 19.71
N ASN A 283 19.68 23.37 20.85
CA ASN A 283 20.34 23.02 22.12
C ASN A 283 20.33 21.52 22.44
N ARG A 284 19.93 20.65 21.50
CA ARG A 284 20.00 19.20 21.72
C ARG A 284 21.39 18.70 21.33
N LYS A 285 22.06 18.00 22.24
CA LYS A 285 23.31 17.29 21.94
C LYS A 285 23.07 16.33 20.76
N PRO A 286 23.99 16.25 19.77
CA PRO A 286 23.88 15.27 18.71
C PRO A 286 23.91 13.85 19.29
N ILE A 287 23.23 12.91 18.63
CA ILE A 287 23.08 11.52 19.08
C ILE A 287 24.44 10.85 19.36
N THR A 288 25.49 11.27 18.66
CA THR A 288 26.87 10.82 18.86
C THR A 288 27.46 11.21 20.21
N GLU A 289 27.10 12.38 20.77
CA GLU A 289 27.54 12.79 22.11
C GLU A 289 26.74 12.06 23.20
N VAL A 290 25.42 11.89 23.00
CA VAL A 290 24.58 11.14 23.95
C VAL A 290 25.05 9.69 24.07
N LEU A 291 25.45 9.06 22.96
CA LEU A 291 26.02 7.72 22.98
C LEU A 291 27.36 7.68 23.72
N ARG A 292 28.25 8.67 23.52
CA ARG A 292 29.51 8.75 24.28
C ARG A 292 29.27 8.91 25.78
N ASP A 293 28.36 9.80 26.19
CA ASP A 293 28.00 9.99 27.61
C ASP A 293 27.48 8.69 28.26
N ILE A 294 26.81 7.81 27.50
CA ILE A 294 26.32 6.51 28.01
C ILE A 294 27.45 5.48 28.14
N TYR A 295 28.43 5.49 27.22
CA TYR A 295 29.52 4.50 27.21
C TYR A 295 30.69 4.88 28.12
N ASP A 296 30.93 6.18 28.32
CA ASP A 296 32.06 6.70 29.13
C ASP A 296 31.68 6.92 30.61
N ALA A 297 30.40 6.80 31.00
CA ALA A 297 29.94 6.99 32.38
C ALA A 297 30.11 5.74 33.29
N LYS A 298 31.18 4.96 33.09
CA LYS A 298 31.53 3.80 33.92
C LYS A 298 32.81 3.99 34.69
#